data_AF-A0A968VXT7-F1
#
_entry.id   AF-A0A968VXT7-F1
#
_cell.length_a   1.000
_cell.length_b   1.000
_cell.length_c   1.000
_cell.angle_alpha   90.00
_cell.angle_beta   90.00
_cell.angle_gamma   90.00
#
_symmetry.space_group_name_H-M   'P 1'
#
loop_
_entity.id
_entity.type
_entity.pdbx_description
1 polymer ?
#
loop_
_entity_poly.entity_id
_entity_poly.type
_entity_poly.pdbx_seq_one_letter_code
_entity_poly.pdbx_strand_id
1 'polypeptide(L)' 'MVNSTADLANLFSLYNRTNERLVALGMGEMGKISRVMALVLGAEFTFAAPNNGQPTAPGQLSKQQLMDILENINTR' A
#
# COMPACT_ATOMS: atom_id res chain seq x y z
N MET A 1 9.67 -8.05 2.15
CA MET A 1 9.96 -7.60 0.76
C MET A 1 9.11 -8.44 -0.18
N VAL A 2 8.54 -7.84 -1.22
CA VAL A 2 7.69 -8.55 -2.19
C VAL A 2 8.55 -8.98 -3.37
N ASN A 3 8.60 -10.29 -3.62
CA ASN A 3 9.40 -10.90 -4.68
C ASN A 3 8.54 -11.62 -5.72
N SER A 4 7.25 -11.83 -5.43
CA SER A 4 6.30 -12.51 -6.32
C SER A 4 4.88 -11.98 -6.14
N THR A 5 4.00 -12.30 -7.09
CA THR A 5 2.56 -12.02 -6.95
C THR A 5 1.91 -12.84 -5.83
N ALA A 6 2.45 -14.02 -5.52
CA ALA A 6 2.00 -14.84 -4.39
C ALA A 6 2.24 -14.14 -3.04
N ASP A 7 3.32 -13.38 -2.89
CA ASP A 7 3.57 -12.58 -1.69
C ASP A 7 2.48 -11.52 -1.49
N LEU A 8 2.04 -10.87 -2.56
CA LEU A 8 0.93 -9.91 -2.52
C LEU A 8 -0.38 -10.59 -2.13
N ALA A 9 -0.69 -11.75 -2.72
CA ALA A 9 -1.89 -12.50 -2.38
C ALA A 9 -1.90 -12.93 -0.90
N ASN A 10 -0.76 -13.41 -0.41
CA ASN A 10 -0.58 -13.75 1.00
C ASN A 10 -0.76 -12.52 1.90
N LEU A 11 -0.13 -11.40 1.55
CA LEU A 11 -0.23 -10.14 2.29
C LEU A 11 -1.67 -9.62 2.35
N PHE A 12 -2.39 -9.60 1.23
CA PHE A 12 -3.78 -9.17 1.17
C PHE A 12 -4.72 -10.11 1.92
N SER A 13 -4.43 -11.41 1.93
CA SER A 13 -5.23 -12.38 2.69
C SER A 13 -5.23 -12.11 4.20
N LEU A 14 -4.26 -11.37 4.74
CA LEU A 14 -4.22 -11.01 6.15
C LEU A 14 -5.43 -10.18 6.60
N TYR A 15 -5.95 -9.31 5.73
CA TYR A 15 -7.14 -8.50 6.04
C TYR A 15 -8.41 -9.34 6.23
N ASN A 16 -8.45 -10.56 5.69
CA ASN A 16 -9.57 -11.50 5.89
C ASN A 16 -9.35 -12.46 7.08
N ARG A 17 -8.17 -12.41 7.73
CA ARG A 17 -7.79 -13.35 8.80
C ARG A 17 -7.87 -12.75 10.20
N THR A 18 -8.10 -11.45 10.30
CA THR A 18 -8.19 -10.74 11.58
C THR A 18 -9.27 -9.68 11.52
N ASN A 19 -9.92 -9.45 12.66
CA ASN A 19 -10.83 -8.31 12.86
C ASN A 19 -10.11 -7.14 13.58
N GLU A 20 -8.83 -7.31 13.90
CA GLU A 20 -8.01 -6.28 14.53
C GLU A 20 -7.59 -5.20 13.52
N ARG A 21 -7.24 -4.02 14.02
CA ARG A 21 -6.68 -2.92 13.21
C ARG A 21 -5.35 -3.37 12.60
N LEU A 22 -5.28 -3.39 11.26
CA LEU A 22 -4.12 -3.90 10.52
C LEU A 22 -3.66 -2.91 9.46
N VAL A 23 -2.34 -2.71 9.37
CA VAL A 23 -1.66 -2.05 8.25
C VAL A 23 -0.59 -3.00 7.73
N ALA A 24 -0.93 -3.78 6.70
CA ALA A 24 -0.03 -4.75 6.07
C ALA A 24 0.49 -4.21 4.72
N LEU A 25 1.81 -4.00 4.63
CA LEU A 25 2.47 -3.36 3.49
C LEU A 25 3.67 -4.17 2.99
N GLY A 26 3.78 -4.29 1.68
CA GLY A 26 4.90 -4.87 0.97
C GLY A 26 5.96 -3.84 0.63
N MET A 27 7.22 -4.10 1.01
CA MET A 27 8.37 -3.30 0.56
C MET A 27 8.88 -3.75 -0.82
N GLY A 28 9.50 -2.83 -1.54
CA GLY A 28 10.10 -3.07 -2.87
C GLY A 28 9.18 -2.65 -4.01
N GLU A 29 9.69 -2.72 -5.24
CA GLU A 29 8.99 -2.25 -6.44
C GLU A 29 7.62 -2.93 -6.63
N MET A 30 7.58 -4.26 -6.54
CA MET A 30 6.33 -5.03 -6.61
C MET A 30 5.39 -4.77 -5.43
N GLY A 31 5.92 -4.27 -4.30
CA GLY A 31 5.17 -3.95 -3.11
C GLY A 31 4.37 -2.64 -3.19
N LYS A 32 4.66 -1.76 -4.16
CA LYS A 32 3.99 -0.45 -4.30
C LYS A 32 2.47 -0.55 -4.27
N ILE A 33 1.90 -1.51 -5.00
CA ILE A 33 0.44 -1.70 -5.10
C ILE A 33 -0.21 -1.96 -3.73
N SER A 34 0.51 -2.61 -2.81
CA SER A 34 -0.01 -2.89 -1.48
C SER A 34 -0.26 -1.62 -0.66
N ARG A 35 0.43 -0.51 -0.97
CA ARG A 35 0.24 0.77 -0.28
C ARG A 35 -1.07 1.45 -0.64
N VAL A 36 -1.61 1.18 -1.83
CA VAL A 36 -2.93 1.63 -2.26
C VAL A 36 -3.98 0.64 -1.79
N MET A 37 -3.79 -0.65 -2.09
CA MET A 37 -4.77 -1.69 -1.79
C MET A 37 -5.01 -1.89 -0.29
N ALA A 38 -4.03 -1.61 0.57
CA ALA A 38 -4.23 -1.64 2.02
C ALA A 38 -5.42 -0.76 2.45
N LEU A 39 -5.53 0.46 1.90
CA LEU A 39 -6.64 1.37 2.21
C LEU A 39 -7.98 0.79 1.71
N VAL A 40 -8.00 0.25 0.50
CA VAL A 40 -9.20 -0.40 -0.09
C VAL A 40 -9.65 -1.61 0.74
N LEU A 41 -8.71 -2.35 1.32
CA LEU A 41 -8.94 -3.55 2.13
C LEU A 41 -9.24 -3.25 3.61
N GLY A 42 -9.25 -1.98 4.02
CA GLY A 42 -9.66 -1.57 5.37
C GLY A 42 -8.54 -1.12 6.31
N ALA A 43 -7.31 -0.94 5.82
CA ALA A 43 -6.28 -0.25 6.59
C ALA A 43 -6.68 1.21 6.81
N GLU A 44 -6.45 1.74 8.01
CA GLU A 44 -6.82 3.11 8.36
C GLU A 44 -5.90 4.17 7.72
N PHE A 45 -4.68 3.77 7.39
CA PHE A 45 -3.70 4.64 6.75
C PHE A 45 -2.67 3.82 5.97
N THR A 46 -1.87 4.53 5.18
CA THR A 46 -0.71 3.99 4.47
C THR A 46 0.46 4.97 4.55
N PHE A 47 1.64 4.57 4.07
CA PHE A 47 2.83 5.42 4.09
C PHE A 47 3.25 5.82 2.67
N ALA A 48 3.43 7.13 2.49
CA ALA A 48 3.97 7.75 1.29
C ALA A 48 5.29 8.49 1.61
N ALA A 49 6.13 8.66 0.59
CA ALA A 49 7.29 9.53 0.64
C ALA A 49 6.88 11.00 0.48
N PRO A 50 7.61 11.96 1.06
CA PRO A 50 7.40 13.37 0.78
C PRO A 50 7.63 13.67 -0.71
N ASN A 51 6.86 14.58 -1.31
CA ASN A 51 6.98 14.91 -2.74
C ASN A 51 8.39 15.37 -3.15
N ASN A 52 9.02 16.17 -2.29
CA ASN A 52 10.37 16.70 -2.51
C ASN A 52 11.40 16.04 -1.58
N GLY A 53 11.11 14.83 -1.10
CA GLY A 53 11.94 14.12 -0.13
C GLY A 53 12.29 12.72 -0.59
N GLN A 54 13.14 12.06 0.20
CA GLN A 54 13.51 10.67 -0.07
C GLN A 54 12.52 9.71 0.59
N PRO A 55 12.21 8.57 -0.07
CA PRO A 55 11.46 7.50 0.57
C PRO A 55 12.24 6.96 1.77
N THR A 56 11.54 6.68 2.86
CA THR A 56 12.13 6.03 4.04
C THR A 56 12.14 4.51 3.93
N ALA A 57 11.41 3.95 2.96
CA ALA A 57 11.39 2.52 2.67
C ALA A 57 11.23 2.23 1.16
N PRO A 58 11.86 1.17 0.63
CA PRO A 58 11.67 0.73 -0.75
C PRO A 58 10.21 0.56 -1.15
N GLY A 59 9.86 1.06 -2.33
CA GLY A 59 8.51 0.98 -2.88
C GLY A 59 7.51 1.98 -2.29
N GLN A 60 7.94 3.03 -1.57
CA GLN A 60 7.06 4.16 -1.26
C GLN A 60 6.76 4.98 -2.52
N LEU A 61 5.48 5.29 -2.72
CA LEU A 61 5.01 6.28 -3.69
C LEU A 61 5.17 7.68 -3.08
N SER A 62 5.36 8.72 -3.90
CA SER A 62 5.24 10.09 -3.38
C SER A 62 3.82 10.36 -2.90
N LYS A 63 3.64 11.32 -1.99
CA LYS A 63 2.32 11.75 -1.54
C LYS A 63 1.43 12.10 -2.74
N GLN A 64 1.95 12.85 -3.72
CA GLN A 64 1.19 13.24 -4.90
C GLN A 64 0.74 12.02 -5.71
N GLN A 65 1.66 11.10 -6.03
CA GLN A 65 1.33 9.88 -6.78
C GLN A 65 0.27 9.04 -6.07
N LEU A 66 0.38 8.91 -4.75
CA LEU A 66 -0.60 8.18 -3.96
C LEU A 66 -1.98 8.85 -4.01
N MET A 67 -2.04 10.18 -3.83
CA MET A 67 -3.30 10.93 -3.89
C MET A 67 -3.94 10.84 -5.27
N ASP A 68 -3.16 11.01 -6.35
CA ASP A 68 -3.65 10.90 -7.73
C ASP A 68 -4.30 9.53 -7.95
N ILE A 69 -3.68 8.43 -7.49
CA ILE A 69 -4.24 7.09 -7.60
C ILE A 69 -5.53 6.97 -6.78
N LEU A 70 -5.53 7.44 -5.53
CA LEU A 70 -6.68 7.35 -4.64
C LEU A 70 -7.88 8.13 -5.17
N GLU A 71 -7.67 9.30 -5.75
CA GLU A 71 -8.73 10.09 -6.39
C GLU A 71 -9.33 9.31 -7.57
N ASN A 72 -8.50 8.75 -8.44
CA ASN A 72 -8.96 7.98 -9.60
C ASN A 72 -9.75 6.70 -9.24
N ILE A 73 -9.44 6.03 -8.13
CA ILE A 73 -10.16 4.81 -7.71
C ILE A 73 -11.41 5.10 -6.87
N ASN A 74 -11.46 6.23 -6.17
CA ASN A 74 -12.61 6.63 -5.33
C ASN A 74 -13.68 7.43 -6.09
N THR A 75 -13.51 7.71 -7.38
CA THR A 75 -14.48 8.47 -8.20
C THR A 75 -15.71 7.62 -8.56
N ARG A 76 -16.43 7.10 -7.56
CA ARG A 76 -17.79 6.56 -7.70
C ARG A 76 -18.83 7.57 -7.25
#